data_AF-A0AAV9S4P4-F1
#
_entry.id   AF-A0AAV9S4P4-F1
#
_cell.length_a   1.000
_cell.length_b   1.000
_cell.length_c   1.000
_cell.angle_alpha   90.00
_cell.angle_beta   90.00
_cell.angle_gamma   90.00
#
_symmetry.space_group_name_H-M   'P 1'
#
loop_
_entity.id
_entity.type
_entity.pdbx_description
1 polymer ?
#
loop_
_entity_poly.entity_id
_entity_poly.type
_entity_poly.pdbx_seq_one_letter_code
_entity_poly.pdbx_strand_id
1 'polypeptide(L)' 'MGLSKHSCDVWQCGGSVEVLPCARIAHIERAHKPYTEDLTSHVRRNALRVAEVWMDEFKSHVYMAWNVPIEVSCGSYRL' A
#
# COMPACT_ATOMS: atom_id res chain seq x y z
N MET A 1 -9.90 -3.35 3.74
CA MET A 1 -8.66 -4.13 3.69
C MET A 1 -7.58 -3.26 3.06
N GLY A 2 -6.60 -2.82 3.84
CA GLY A 2 -5.41 -2.18 3.28
C GLY A 2 -4.38 -3.28 2.98
N LEU A 3 -3.78 -3.26 1.79
CA LEU A 3 -2.65 -4.12 1.48
C LEU A 3 -1.46 -3.68 2.36
N SER A 4 -0.96 -4.60 3.18
CA SER A 4 0.25 -4.36 3.96
C SER A 4 1.48 -4.80 3.16
N LYS A 5 2.65 -4.24 3.50
CA LYS A 5 3.93 -4.69 2.90
C LYS A 5 4.13 -6.20 3.02
N HIS A 6 3.74 -6.77 4.16
CA HIS A 6 3.94 -8.19 4.48
C HIS A 6 3.02 -9.09 3.67
N SER A 7 1.79 -8.67 3.41
CA SER A 7 0.88 -9.45 2.57
C SER A 7 1.38 -9.52 1.12
N CYS A 8 1.92 -8.43 0.56
CA CYS A 8 2.49 -8.46 -0.79
C CYS A 8 3.71 -9.37 -0.88
N ASP A 9 4.62 -9.26 0.11
CA ASP A 9 5.81 -10.10 0.22
C ASP A 9 5.46 -11.60 0.27
N VAL A 10 4.56 -11.99 1.19
CA VAL A 10 4.13 -13.39 1.31
C VAL A 10 3.54 -13.93 0.01
N TRP A 11 2.61 -13.20 -0.62
CA TRP A 11 1.96 -13.68 -1.84
C TRP A 11 2.91 -13.74 -3.05
N GLN A 12 3.79 -12.75 -3.22
CA GLN A 12 4.70 -12.69 -4.38
C GLN A 12 5.92 -13.62 -4.22
N CYS A 13 6.30 -13.96 -3.00
CA CYS A 13 7.40 -14.88 -2.70
C CYS A 13 6.95 -16.36 -2.52
N GLY A 14 5.71 -16.69 -2.90
CA GLY A 14 5.21 -18.09 -2.96
C GLY A 14 4.51 -18.61 -1.69
N GLY A 15 4.20 -17.74 -0.73
CA GLY A 15 3.33 -18.05 0.41
C GLY A 15 1.85 -17.73 0.15
N SER A 16 1.01 -17.89 1.17
CA SER A 16 -0.44 -17.61 1.12
C SER A 16 -0.92 -16.86 2.38
N VAL A 17 -2.06 -16.19 2.26
CA VAL A 17 -2.74 -15.52 3.39
C VAL A 17 -4.17 -16.05 3.50
N GLU A 18 -4.54 -16.55 4.67
CA GLU A 18 -5.83 -17.18 4.93
C GLU A 18 -6.59 -16.49 6.06
N VAL A 19 -7.93 -16.46 5.96
CA VAL A 19 -8.82 -15.99 7.02
C VAL A 19 -9.50 -17.21 7.64
N LEU A 20 -9.12 -17.55 8.88
CA LEU A 20 -9.61 -18.73 9.58
C LEU A 20 -10.90 -18.41 10.37
N PRO A 21 -12.08 -18.91 9.98
CA PRO A 21 -13.36 -18.55 10.61
C PRO A 21 -13.50 -19.06 12.05
N CYS A 22 -12.73 -20.09 12.42
CA CYS A 22 -12.72 -20.67 13.76
C CYS A 22 -11.87 -19.87 14.76
N ALA A 23 -10.92 -19.05 14.27
CA ALA A 23 -10.10 -18.19 15.10
C ALA A 23 -10.77 -16.82 15.23
N ARG A 24 -11.29 -16.48 16.41
CA ARG A 24 -12.05 -15.25 16.63
C ARG A 24 -11.29 -14.28 17.53
N ILE A 25 -11.08 -13.06 17.03
CA ILE A 25 -10.51 -11.92 17.78
C ILE A 25 -11.40 -10.70 17.51
N ALA A 26 -11.76 -9.97 18.55
CA ALA A 26 -12.50 -8.72 18.42
C ALA A 26 -11.52 -7.53 18.36
N HIS A 27 -11.70 -6.65 17.38
CA HIS A 27 -10.99 -5.38 17.29
C HIS A 27 -11.94 -4.23 17.66
N ILE A 28 -11.53 -3.36 18.59
CA ILE A 28 -12.28 -2.13 18.91
C ILE A 28 -11.82 -1.05 17.93
N GLU A 29 -12.65 -0.79 16.93
CA GLU A 29 -12.34 0.23 15.93
C GLU A 29 -12.35 1.64 16.55
N ARG A 30 -11.42 2.49 16.11
CA ARG A 30 -11.31 3.87 16.59
C ARG A 30 -11.29 4.81 15.40
N ALA A 31 -12.21 5.78 15.41
CA ALA A 31 -12.27 6.83 14.39
C ALA A 31 -11.01 7.71 14.38
N HIS A 32 -10.39 7.92 15.54
CA HIS A 32 -9.18 8.73 15.69
C HIS A 32 -8.09 7.93 16.42
N LYS A 33 -6.83 8.11 16.02
CA LYS A 33 -5.70 7.45 16.69
C LYS A 33 -5.14 8.37 17.80
N PRO A 34 -4.93 7.88 19.03
CA PRO A 34 -4.60 8.73 20.17
C PRO A 34 -3.18 9.34 20.15
N TYR A 35 -2.34 8.91 19.21
CA TYR A 35 -0.91 9.27 19.16
C TYR A 35 -0.57 10.33 18.10
N THR A 36 -1.47 10.63 17.16
CA THR A 36 -1.27 11.72 16.19
C THR A 36 -2.61 12.18 15.64
N GLU A 37 -2.76 13.48 15.46
CA GLU A 37 -3.97 14.08 14.88
C GLU A 37 -4.01 13.95 13.35
N ASP A 38 -2.83 14.00 12.71
CA ASP A 38 -2.70 13.81 11.26
C ASP A 38 -1.86 12.57 10.94
N LEU A 39 -2.50 11.59 10.30
CA LEU A 39 -1.87 10.37 9.79
C LEU A 39 -1.54 10.45 8.31
N THR A 40 -2.05 11.47 7.61
CA THR A 40 -2.09 11.52 6.16
C THR A 40 -0.70 11.42 5.56
N SER A 41 0.27 12.16 6.12
CA SER A 41 1.67 12.14 5.66
C SER A 41 2.33 10.77 5.86
N HIS A 42 2.06 10.10 6.99
CA HIS A 42 2.62 8.78 7.31
C HIS A 42 2.00 7.68 6.45
N VAL A 43 0.67 7.70 6.30
CA VAL A 43 -0.07 6.74 5.47
C VAL A 43 0.32 6.90 4.01
N ARG A 44 0.40 8.13 3.49
CA ARG A 44 0.87 8.41 2.12
C ARG A 44 2.28 7.88 1.90
N ARG A 45 3.22 8.21 2.78
CA ARG A 45 4.61 7.73 2.68
C ARG A 45 4.68 6.19 2.67
N ASN A 46 3.96 5.54 3.57
CA ASN A 46 3.97 4.09 3.68
C ASN A 46 3.33 3.40 2.45
N ALA A 47 2.21 3.95 1.96
CA ALA A 47 1.54 3.45 0.77
C ALA A 47 2.44 3.57 -0.48
N LEU A 48 3.10 4.71 -0.68
CA LEU A 48 4.01 4.91 -1.81
C LEU A 48 5.23 3.97 -1.75
N ARG A 49 5.78 3.71 -0.54
CA ARG A 49 6.88 2.74 -0.37
C ARG A 49 6.48 1.31 -0.73
N VAL A 50 5.25 0.90 -0.38
CA VAL A 50 4.73 -0.42 -0.77
C VAL A 50 4.54 -0.48 -2.28
N ALA A 51 3.97 0.57 -2.87
CA ALA A 51 3.72 0.62 -4.31
C ALA A 51 5.01 0.52 -5.13
N GLU A 52 6.06 1.24 -4.74
CA GLU A 52 7.33 1.22 -5.49
C GLU A 52 8.06 -0.11 -5.46
N VAL A 53 7.85 -0.93 -4.43
CA VAL A 53 8.55 -2.20 -4.28
C VAL A 53 7.71 -3.37 -4.80
N TRP A 54 6.38 -3.30 -4.65
CA TRP A 54 5.51 -4.48 -4.80
C TRP A 54 4.39 -4.34 -5.83
N MET A 55 4.21 -3.17 -6.45
CA MET A 55 3.08 -2.93 -7.37
C MET A 55 3.49 -2.67 -8.81
N ASP A 56 4.78 -2.76 -9.17
CA ASP A 56 5.29 -2.63 -10.54
C ASP A 56 4.57 -1.56 -11.38
N GLU A 57 3.96 -1.92 -12.52
CA GLU A 57 3.20 -1.02 -13.40
C GLU A 57 1.89 -0.49 -12.76
N PHE A 58 1.33 -1.24 -11.80
CA PHE A 58 0.13 -0.86 -11.07
C PHE A 58 0.35 0.27 -10.06
N LYS A 59 1.59 0.65 -9.75
CA LYS A 59 1.90 1.81 -8.88
C LYS A 59 1.31 3.13 -9.38
N SER A 60 1.05 3.24 -10.68
CA SER A 60 0.33 4.35 -11.32
C SER A 60 -1.05 4.63 -10.69
N HIS A 61 -1.77 3.58 -10.29
CA HIS A 61 -3.08 3.70 -9.61
C HIS A 61 -2.92 4.31 -8.21
N VAL A 62 -1.84 3.97 -7.51
CA VAL A 62 -1.54 4.57 -6.20
C VAL A 62 -1.16 6.03 -6.35
N TYR A 63 -0.43 6.40 -7.41
CA TYR A 63 -0.07 7.79 -7.69
C TYR A 63 -1.30 8.64 -8.03
N MET A 64 -2.21 8.10 -8.82
CA MET A 64 -3.49 8.74 -9.09
C MET A 64 -4.31 8.93 -7.80
N ALA A 65 -4.42 7.90 -6.95
CA ALA A 65 -5.17 7.98 -5.69
C ALA A 65 -4.61 9.03 -4.70
N TRP A 66 -3.29 9.25 -4.73
CA TRP A 66 -2.60 10.21 -3.86
C TRP A 66 -2.24 11.53 -4.55
N ASN A 67 -2.79 11.80 -5.74
CA ASN A 67 -2.48 12.98 -6.56
C ASN A 67 -0.98 13.28 -6.64
N VAL A 68 -0.18 12.23 -6.84
CA VAL A 68 1.27 12.35 -7.05
C VAL A 68 1.51 12.63 -8.54
N PRO A 69 2.31 13.64 -8.91
CA PRO A 69 2.68 13.87 -10.30
C PRO A 69 3.36 12.63 -10.85
N ILE A 70 2.77 12.01 -11.87
CA ILE A 70 3.41 10.92 -12.60
C ILE A 70 4.38 11.59 -13.55
N GLU A 71 5.68 11.46 -13.32
CA GLU A 71 6.67 11.77 -14.36
C GLU A 71 6.47 10.77 -15.50
N VAL A 72 5.63 11.15 -16.47
CA VAL A 72 5.55 10.46 -17.74
C VAL A 72 6.87 10.78 -18.44
N SER A 73 7.86 9.90 -18.32
CA SER A 73 9.00 9.91 -19.23
C SER A 73 8.48 9.56 -20.62
N CYS A 74 7.97 10.56 -21.32
CA CYS A 74 7.67 10.46 -22.73
C CYS A 74 8.99 10.20 -23.46
N GLY A 75 9.30 8.92 -23.68
CA GLY A 75 10.30 8.46 -24.63
C GLY A 75 11.73 8.93 -24.40
N SER A 76 12.49 8.20 -23.58
CA SER A 76 13.91 8.02 -23.85
C SER A 76 14.11 6.82 -24.78
N TYR A 77 13.55 6.86 -25.99
CA TYR A 77 14.22 6.20 -27.11
C TYR A 77 15.41 7.10 -27.48
N ARG A 78 16.54 6.79 -26.85
CA ARG A 78 17.84 7.35 -27.22
C ARG A 78 18.15 6.79 -28.61
N LEU A 79 18.06 7.65 -29.65
CA LEU A 79 18.91 7.51 -30.84
C LEU A 79 20.37 7.73 -30.42
#